data_AF-A0A5C7PJH6-F1
#
_entry.id   AF-A0A5C7PJH6-F1
#
_cell.length_a   1.000
_cell.length_b   1.000
_cell.length_c   1.000
_cell.angle_alpha   90.00
_cell.angle_beta   90.00
_cell.angle_gamma   90.00
#
_symmetry.space_group_name_H-M   'P 1'
#
loop_
_entity.id
_entity.type
_entity.pdbx_description
1 polymer ?
#
loop_
_entity_poly.entity_id
_entity_poly.type
_entity_poly.pdbx_seq_one_letter_code
_entity_poly.pdbx_strand_id
1 'polypeptide(L)' 'MDITAELHGWRLEKGHALRPFPHYSGRIKGDTRRRFRDGDTVFTSQIIKVEGDILTTRNSVYKLVGPGR' A
#
# COMPACT_ATOMS: atom_id res chain seq x y z
N MET A 1 -7.50 5.42 -12.24
CA MET A 1 -7.87 4.24 -11.44
C MET A 1 -8.42 4.75 -10.13
N ASP A 2 -9.56 4.24 -9.71
CA ASP A 2 -10.16 4.63 -8.43
C ASP A 2 -9.36 4.06 -7.25
N ILE A 3 -9.45 4.71 -6.09
CA ILE A 3 -8.84 4.22 -4.85
C ILE A 3 -9.48 2.87 -4.51
N THR A 4 -8.63 1.85 -4.38
CA THR A 4 -9.06 0.47 -4.12
C THR A 4 -9.05 0.12 -2.65
N ALA A 5 -8.24 0.80 -1.83
CA ALA A 5 -8.19 0.62 -0.39
C ALA A 5 -7.45 1.80 0.28
N GLU A 6 -7.54 1.89 1.60
CA GLU A 6 -6.70 2.74 2.42
C GLU A 6 -5.58 1.92 3.07
N LEU A 7 -4.39 2.51 3.20
CA LEU A 7 -3.23 1.93 3.86
C LEU A 7 -2.86 2.79 5.08
N HIS A 8 -3.13 2.26 6.26
CA HIS A 8 -2.97 2.94 7.54
C HIS A 8 -1.67 2.55 8.22
N GLY A 9 -1.07 3.52 8.94
CA GLY A 9 0.19 3.30 9.67
C GLY A 9 1.30 2.82 8.75
N TRP A 10 1.33 3.39 7.55
CA TRP A 10 2.15 2.90 6.45
C TRP A 10 3.64 3.18 6.70
N ARG A 11 4.48 2.31 6.15
CA ARG A 11 5.94 2.43 6.19
C ARG A 11 6.52 2.18 4.81
N LEU A 12 7.46 3.02 4.39
CA LEU A 12 8.23 2.76 3.18
C LEU A 12 9.45 1.90 3.52
N GLU A 13 9.50 0.69 2.95
CA GLU A 13 10.63 -0.22 3.10
C GLU A 13 11.52 -0.15 1.85
N LYS A 14 12.84 -0.07 2.05
CA LYS A 14 13.85 0.08 0.97
C LYS A 14 14.08 -1.19 0.13
N GLY A 15 13.35 -2.27 0.42
CA GLY A 15 13.57 -3.59 -0.15
C GLY A 15 14.60 -4.42 0.62
N HIS A 16 14.50 -5.74 0.53
CA HIS A 16 15.37 -6.74 1.15
C HIS A 16 15.45 -8.00 0.27
N ALA A 17 16.20 -9.02 0.68
CA ALA A 17 16.48 -10.21 -0.14
C ALA A 17 15.23 -10.88 -0.76
N LEU A 18 14.09 -10.91 -0.05
CA LEU A 18 12.83 -11.50 -0.56
C LEU A 18 11.96 -10.53 -1.35
N ARG A 19 12.19 -9.22 -1.21
CA ARG A 19 11.52 -8.14 -1.95
C ARG A 19 12.55 -7.07 -2.30
N PRO A 20 13.31 -7.22 -3.39
CA PRO A 20 14.44 -6.34 -3.70
C PRO A 20 14.02 -4.91 -4.06
N PHE A 21 12.72 -4.67 -4.30
CA PHE A 21 12.19 -3.37 -4.65
C PHE A 21 11.57 -2.67 -3.45
N PRO A 22 11.59 -1.32 -3.43
CA PRO A 22 10.86 -0.55 -2.45
C PRO A 22 9.36 -0.90 -2.46
N HIS A 23 8.77 -0.99 -1.28
CA HIS A 23 7.36 -1.28 -1.11
C HIS A 23 6.83 -0.60 0.15
N TYR A 24 5.52 -0.35 0.17
CA TYR A 24 4.85 0.12 1.36
C TYR A 24 4.29 -1.07 2.13
N SER A 25 4.43 -1.06 3.44
CA SER A 25 3.74 -1.97 4.34
C SER A 25 2.75 -1.17 5.20
N GLY A 26 1.64 -1.78 5.61
CA GLY A 26 0.65 -1.11 6.45
C GLY A 26 -0.62 -1.92 6.64
N ARG A 27 -1.55 -1.40 7.44
CA ARG A 27 -2.86 -2.02 7.66
C ARG A 27 -3.84 -1.59 6.59
N ILE A 28 -4.45 -2.54 5.90
CA ILE A 28 -5.42 -2.24 4.86
C ILE A 28 -6.81 -1.99 5.47
N LYS A 29 -7.57 -1.09 4.85
CA LYS A 29 -8.98 -0.84 5.18
C LYS A 29 -9.80 -0.54 3.93
N GLY A 30 -11.01 -1.08 3.85
CA GLY A 30 -11.93 -0.82 2.76
C GLY A 30 -11.46 -1.36 1.41
N ASP A 31 -10.81 -2.53 1.37
CA ASP A 31 -10.40 -3.14 0.09
C ASP A 31 -11.62 -3.50 -0.76
N THR A 32 -11.87 -2.70 -1.78
CA THR A 32 -13.04 -2.84 -2.68
C THR A 32 -12.97 -4.11 -3.51
N ARG A 33 -11.78 -4.71 -3.63
CA ARG A 33 -11.52 -5.95 -4.36
C ARG A 33 -11.66 -7.21 -3.49
N ARG A 34 -11.94 -7.07 -2.19
CA ARG A 34 -12.16 -8.18 -1.24
C ARG A 34 -11.04 -9.23 -1.21
N ARG A 35 -9.80 -8.83 -1.48
CA ARG A 35 -8.60 -9.68 -1.40
C ARG A 35 -8.07 -9.77 0.02
N PHE A 36 -8.33 -8.75 0.83
CA PHE A 36 -7.86 -8.63 2.20
C PHE A 36 -9.00 -8.23 3.12
N ARG A 37 -8.87 -8.54 4.41
CA ARG A 37 -9.78 -8.09 5.46
C ARG A 37 -9.27 -6.79 6.06
N ASP A 38 -10.20 -5.98 6.55
CA ASP A 38 -9.84 -4.75 7.25
C ASP A 38 -8.96 -5.07 8.47
N GLY A 39 -7.84 -4.36 8.59
CA GLY A 39 -6.83 -4.56 9.62
C GLY A 39 -5.69 -5.51 9.24
N ASP A 40 -5.80 -6.24 8.13
CA ASP A 40 -4.72 -7.11 7.65
C ASP A 40 -3.47 -6.27 7.32
N THR A 41 -2.30 -6.79 7.70
CA THR A 41 -1.04 -6.17 7.30
C THR A 41 -0.70 -6.62 5.88
N VAL A 42 -0.58 -5.66 4.97
CA VAL A 42 -0.27 -5.91 3.57
C VAL A 42 1.08 -5.29 3.21
N PHE A 43 1.74 -5.92 2.25
CA PHE A 43 2.95 -5.40 1.63
C PHE A 43 2.64 -5.16 0.15
N THR A 44 2.74 -3.92 -0.28
CA THR A 44 2.38 -3.56 -1.64
C THR A 44 3.29 -4.26 -2.64
N SER A 45 2.74 -4.50 -3.84
CA SER A 45 3.54 -4.93 -4.99
C SER A 45 4.37 -3.76 -5.54
N GLN A 46 5.01 -3.99 -6.68
CA GLN A 46 5.76 -2.97 -7.41
C GLN A 46 5.00 -1.65 -7.50
N ILE A 47 5.62 -0.61 -6.94
CA ILE A 47 5.13 0.76 -6.95
C ILE A 47 5.37 1.32 -8.35
N ILE A 48 4.32 1.91 -8.94
CA ILE A 48 4.41 2.64 -10.21
C ILE A 48 4.60 4.12 -9.94
N LYS A 49 3.84 4.67 -8.99
CA LYS A 49 3.81 6.11 -8.74
C LYS A 49 3.33 6.41 -7.32
N VAL A 50 3.84 7.49 -6.74
CA VAL A 50 3.35 8.09 -5.49
C VAL A 50 3.10 9.57 -5.76
N GLU A 51 1.89 10.06 -5.51
CA GLU A 51 1.50 11.47 -5.63
C GLU A 51 0.74 11.90 -4.38
N GLY A 52 1.39 12.72 -3.55
CA GLY A 52 0.82 13.11 -2.25
C GLY A 52 0.55 11.88 -1.37
N ASP A 53 -0.72 11.69 -1.02
CA ASP A 53 -1.20 10.55 -0.23
C ASP A 53 -1.72 9.39 -1.09
N ILE A 54 -1.53 9.41 -2.42
CA ILE A 54 -1.99 8.35 -3.31
C ILE A 54 -0.81 7.51 -3.79
N LEU A 55 -0.86 6.21 -3.46
CA LEU A 55 0.09 5.19 -3.88
C LEU A 55 -0.51 4.34 -4.99
N THR A 56 0.08 4.36 -6.18
CA THR A 56 -0.32 3.51 -7.30
C THR A 56 0.67 2.37 -7.50
N THR A 57 0.14 1.16 -7.50
CA THR A 57 0.86 -0.07 -7.85
C THR A 57 0.30 -0.66 -9.14
N ARG A 58 0.96 -1.67 -9.71
CA ARG A 58 0.49 -2.35 -10.92
C ARG A 58 -0.97 -2.81 -10.85
N ASN A 59 -1.41 -3.26 -9.68
CA ASN A 59 -2.71 -3.88 -9.52
C ASN A 59 -3.68 -3.08 -8.67
N SER A 60 -3.27 -2.00 -7.98
CA SER A 60 -4.09 -1.37 -6.95
C SER A 60 -3.65 0.07 -6.70
N VAL A 61 -4.61 0.90 -6.30
CA VAL A 61 -4.38 2.27 -5.86
C VAL A 61 -4.77 2.35 -4.40
N TYR A 62 -3.83 2.80 -3.57
CA TYR A 62 -4.01 2.93 -2.13
C TYR A 62 -3.99 4.41 -1.74
N LYS A 63 -4.85 4.80 -0.79
CA LYS A 63 -4.70 6.06 -0.08
C LYS A 63 -3.88 5.84 1.18
N LEU A 64 -2.76 6.53 1.31
CA LEU A 64 -1.87 6.53 2.47
C LEU A 64 -2.51 7.37 3.58
N VAL A 65 -2.95 6.73 4.66
CA VAL A 65 -3.66 7.40 5.75
C VAL A 65 -2.80 7.47 7.01
N GLY A 66 -2.67 8.69 7.56
CA GLY A 66 -1.88 8.98 8.74
C GLY A 66 -0.40 9.24 8.45
N PRO A 67 0.40 9.55 9.49
CA PRO A 67 1.82 9.81 9.33
C PRO A 67 2.57 8.54 8.93
N GLY A 68 3.33 8.62 7.85
CA GLY A 68 4.24 7.57 7.44
C GLY A 68 5.40 7.39 8.42
N ARG A 69 5.90 6.16 8.51
CA ARG A 69 7.11 5.81 9.29
C ARG A 69 8.21 5.24 8.41
#